data_AF-A0A519N7Y1-F1
#
_entry.id   AF-A0A519N7Y1-F1
#
_cell.length_a   1.000
_cell.length_b   1.000
_cell.length_c   1.000
_cell.angle_alpha   90.00
_cell.angle_beta   90.00
_cell.angle_gamma   90.00
#
_symmetry.space_group_name_H-M   'P 1'
#
loop_
_entity.id
_entity.type
_entity.pdbx_description
1 polymer ?
#
loop_
_entity_poly.entity_id
_entity_poly.type
_entity_poly.pdbx_seq_one_letter_code
_entity_poly.pdbx_strand_id
1 'polypeptide(L)'
;MKKLLFFLLLPILSQAQLPKEFQKQLDESGLKFEMPIGYKATPVKANGDLQYSFAIVNADKSMEVRYSIFPMKPLLEHYRKSKDNPNETMIDPNKLYIGINMSNGLNMTGGNEPEIGSFPTKAVKKEFNADWGGSSFFAFNCEFGKGWKFGQAVYLHKIDTADVIVTFMSNDKVKHSDLMDAAFHSLTFK
;
A
#
# COMPACT_ATOMS: atom_id res chain seq x y z
N MET A 1 46.83 16.76 33.69
CA MET A 1 45.47 16.94 33.11
C MET A 1 45.13 15.71 32.26
N LYS A 2 44.34 14.77 32.78
CA LYS A 2 43.85 13.60 32.00
C LYS A 2 42.54 14.01 31.31
N LYS A 3 42.55 14.11 29.98
CA LYS A 3 41.32 14.28 29.18
C LYS A 3 40.59 12.94 29.13
N LEU A 4 39.44 12.86 29.79
CA LEU A 4 38.52 11.73 29.70
C LEU A 4 37.74 11.87 28.38
N LEU A 5 38.03 11.01 27.40
CA LEU A 5 37.25 10.93 26.16
C LEU A 5 35.96 10.14 26.45
N PHE A 6 34.82 10.81 26.38
CA PHE A 6 33.50 10.19 26.43
C PHE A 6 33.14 9.72 25.01
N PHE A 7 33.21 8.41 24.75
CA PHE A 7 32.64 7.83 23.54
C PHE A 7 31.13 7.66 23.74
N LEU A 8 30.34 8.54 23.13
CA LEU A 8 28.89 8.37 22.98
C LEU A 8 28.66 7.22 21.99
N LEU A 9 28.38 6.03 22.51
CA LEU A 9 27.80 4.92 21.75
C LEU A 9 26.37 5.31 21.36
N LEU A 10 26.18 5.83 20.15
CA LEU A 10 24.86 5.95 19.55
C LEU A 10 24.31 4.53 19.35
N PRO A 11 23.15 4.18 19.93
CA PRO A 11 22.54 2.88 19.66
C PRO A 11 22.20 2.83 18.16
N ILE A 12 22.83 1.90 17.46
CA ILE A 12 22.43 1.56 16.10
C ILE A 12 21.01 1.00 16.24
N LEU A 13 20.01 1.81 15.89
CA LEU A 13 18.65 1.31 15.73
C LEU A 13 18.70 0.24 14.65
N SER A 14 18.67 -1.03 15.06
CA SER A 14 18.45 -2.15 14.15
C SER A 14 17.12 -1.90 13.45
N GLN A 15 17.18 -1.51 12.18
CA GLN A 15 15.99 -1.43 11.35
C GLN A 15 15.33 -2.82 11.40
N ALA A 16 14.05 -2.88 11.79
CA ALA A 16 13.35 -4.15 11.87
C ALA A 16 13.39 -4.80 10.48
N GLN A 17 14.02 -5.97 10.39
CA GLN A 17 14.17 -6.67 9.13
C GLN A 17 12.77 -7.07 8.61
N LEU A 18 12.47 -6.70 7.36
CA LEU A 18 11.17 -7.00 6.76
C LEU A 18 10.96 -8.52 6.63
N PRO A 19 9.72 -9.00 6.73
CA PRO A 19 9.42 -10.40 6.43
C PRO A 19 9.91 -10.77 5.03
N LYS A 20 10.55 -11.94 4.89
CA LYS A 20 11.16 -12.38 3.63
C LYS A 20 10.18 -12.38 2.45
N GLU A 21 8.95 -12.84 2.69
CA GLU A 21 7.92 -12.89 1.64
C GLU A 21 7.50 -11.49 1.19
N PHE A 22 7.39 -10.54 2.12
CA PHE A 22 7.10 -9.16 1.77
C PHE A 22 8.23 -8.54 0.96
N GLN A 23 9.49 -8.74 1.38
CA GLN A 23 10.67 -8.28 0.63
C GLN A 23 10.68 -8.84 -0.81
N LYS A 24 10.40 -10.14 -0.96
CA LYS A 24 10.29 -10.78 -2.27
C LYS A 24 9.21 -10.12 -3.14
N GLN A 25 8.01 -9.88 -2.59
CA GLN A 25 6.94 -9.22 -3.32
C GLN A 25 7.29 -7.79 -3.73
N LEU A 26 8.01 -7.04 -2.86
CA LEU A 26 8.52 -5.71 -3.20
C LEU A 26 9.47 -5.78 -4.39
N ASP A 27 10.42 -6.72 -4.37
CA ASP A 27 11.40 -6.88 -5.44
C ASP A 27 10.78 -7.30 -6.77
N GLU A 28 9.84 -8.26 -6.74
CA GLU A 28 9.11 -8.72 -7.93
C GLU A 28 8.18 -7.65 -8.52
N SER A 29 7.73 -6.70 -7.68
CA SER A 29 6.81 -5.62 -8.07
C SER A 29 7.50 -4.28 -8.29
N GLY A 30 8.84 -4.23 -8.30
CA GLY A 30 9.58 -2.99 -8.51
C GLY A 30 9.30 -1.92 -7.44
N LEU A 31 9.02 -2.34 -6.21
CA LEU A 31 8.68 -1.48 -5.08
C LEU A 31 9.82 -1.36 -4.08
N LYS A 32 9.89 -0.24 -3.38
CA LYS A 32 10.71 -0.07 -2.18
C LYS A 32 9.82 0.27 -1.00
N PHE A 33 10.24 -0.18 0.18
CA PHE A 33 9.57 0.09 1.44
C PHE A 33 10.56 0.62 2.48
N GLU A 34 10.19 1.70 3.16
CA GLU A 34 10.93 2.24 4.29
C GLU A 34 10.00 2.28 5.50
N MET A 35 10.40 1.63 6.60
CA MET A 35 9.62 1.64 7.85
C MET A 35 9.61 3.07 8.41
N PRO A 36 8.44 3.70 8.57
CA PRO A 36 8.37 5.05 9.11
C PRO A 36 8.73 5.08 10.60
N ILE A 37 9.30 6.20 11.05
CA ILE A 37 9.69 6.37 12.46
C ILE A 37 8.44 6.24 13.35
N GLY A 38 8.56 5.51 14.46
CA GLY A 38 7.46 5.31 15.40
C GLY A 38 6.46 4.23 14.99
N TYR A 39 6.72 3.50 13.90
CA TYR A 39 5.94 2.35 13.48
C TYR A 39 6.68 1.04 13.72
N LYS A 40 5.89 -0.04 13.79
CA LYS A 40 6.38 -1.41 13.81
C LYS A 40 5.48 -2.29 12.97
N ALA A 41 6.03 -3.42 12.50
CA ALA A 41 5.25 -4.46 11.86
C ALA A 41 4.16 -5.01 12.81
N THR A 42 3.01 -5.35 12.24
CA THR A 42 1.92 -6.06 12.93
C THR A 42 1.45 -7.24 12.07
N PRO A 43 0.91 -8.32 12.67
CA PRO A 43 0.48 -9.48 11.89
C PRO A 43 -0.56 -9.16 10.82
N VAL A 44 -0.45 -9.84 9.68
CA VAL A 44 -1.48 -9.89 8.65
C VAL A 44 -2.66 -10.69 9.18
N LYS A 45 -3.88 -10.17 8.99
CA LYS A 45 -5.15 -10.72 9.44
C LYS A 45 -5.89 -11.24 8.21
N ALA A 46 -6.19 -12.54 8.20
CA ALA A 46 -7.04 -13.12 7.16
C ALA A 46 -8.43 -12.45 7.17
N ASN A 47 -8.96 -12.19 5.98
CA ASN A 47 -10.28 -11.59 5.75
C ASN A 47 -10.75 -11.97 4.33
N GLY A 48 -12.06 -11.86 4.08
CA GLY A 48 -12.66 -12.16 2.77
C GLY A 48 -12.71 -11.00 1.77
N ASP A 49 -12.35 -9.78 2.17
CA ASP A 49 -12.66 -8.55 1.41
C ASP A 49 -11.48 -8.05 0.57
N LEU A 50 -10.30 -7.95 1.17
CA LEU A 50 -9.07 -7.47 0.55
C LEU A 50 -7.85 -8.15 1.18
N GLN A 51 -7.13 -8.93 0.39
CA GLN A 51 -5.85 -9.47 0.81
C GLN A 51 -4.79 -8.37 0.89
N TYR A 52 -3.89 -8.48 1.85
CA TYR A 52 -2.78 -7.54 2.00
C TYR A 52 -1.51 -8.28 2.41
N SER A 53 -0.39 -7.77 1.93
CA SER A 53 0.93 -8.39 2.00
C SER A 53 1.65 -8.07 3.30
N PHE A 54 1.41 -6.89 3.86
CA PHE A 54 2.11 -6.40 5.05
C PHE A 54 1.28 -5.34 5.78
N ALA A 55 1.53 -5.20 7.08
CA ALA A 55 0.91 -4.16 7.89
C ALA A 55 1.87 -3.61 8.94
N ILE A 56 1.69 -2.32 9.22
CA ILE A 56 2.39 -1.61 10.29
C ILE A 56 1.38 -0.89 11.18
N VAL A 57 1.78 -0.60 12.40
CA VAL A 57 0.99 0.17 13.36
C VAL A 57 1.89 1.16 14.09
N ASN A 58 1.39 2.37 14.35
CA ASN A 58 2.12 3.37 15.12
C ASN A 58 2.18 3.04 16.62
N ALA A 59 3.06 3.70 17.35
CA ALA A 59 3.37 3.39 18.74
C ALA A 59 2.16 3.41 19.68
N ASP A 60 1.26 4.38 19.51
CA ASP A 60 0.04 4.54 20.32
C ASP A 60 -1.16 3.73 19.78
N LYS A 61 -0.99 3.03 18.65
CA LYS A 61 -2.02 2.25 17.97
C LYS A 61 -3.22 3.08 17.52
N SER A 62 -3.04 4.36 17.25
CA SER A 62 -4.06 5.22 16.65
C SER A 62 -4.17 5.07 15.13
N MET A 63 -3.16 4.49 14.47
CA MET A 63 -3.16 4.19 13.04
C MET A 63 -2.53 2.83 12.71
N GLU A 64 -3.25 2.02 11.94
CA GLU A 64 -2.74 0.85 11.23
C GLU A 64 -2.67 1.17 9.74
N VAL A 65 -1.58 0.78 9.08
CA VAL A 65 -1.41 0.91 7.63
C VAL A 65 -1.21 -0.47 7.04
N ARG A 66 -1.98 -0.79 6.00
CA ARG A 66 -1.92 -2.07 5.29
C ARG A 66 -1.52 -1.86 3.84
N TYR A 67 -0.66 -2.75 3.34
CA TYR A 67 -0.13 -2.69 1.99
C TYR A 67 -0.62 -3.91 1.20
N SER A 68 -1.50 -3.69 0.24
CA SER A 68 -1.91 -4.71 -0.74
C SER A 68 -1.15 -4.48 -2.04
N ILE A 69 -0.43 -5.51 -2.48
CA ILE A 69 0.39 -5.47 -3.70
C ILE A 69 -0.17 -6.50 -4.68
N PHE A 70 -0.43 -6.05 -5.91
CA PHE A 70 -0.94 -6.87 -7.00
C PHE A 70 0.10 -6.90 -8.13
N PRO A 71 1.02 -7.89 -8.13
CA PRO A 71 2.03 -8.01 -9.17
C PRO A 71 1.39 -8.29 -10.53
N MET A 72 1.75 -7.53 -11.56
CA MET A 72 1.08 -7.62 -12.85
C MET A 72 1.79 -8.58 -13.82
N LYS A 73 3.05 -8.94 -13.54
CA LYS A 73 3.88 -9.77 -14.42
C LYS A 73 3.22 -11.08 -14.86
N PRO A 74 2.64 -11.92 -13.97
CA PRO A 74 1.99 -13.17 -14.41
C PRO A 74 0.81 -12.92 -15.36
N LEU A 75 0.03 -11.86 -15.09
CA LEU A 75 -1.14 -11.51 -15.89
C LEU A 75 -0.74 -10.97 -17.27
N LEU A 76 0.35 -10.19 -17.35
CA LEU A 76 0.92 -9.71 -18.61
C LEU A 76 1.50 -10.85 -19.45
N GLU A 77 2.18 -11.80 -18.83
CA GLU A 77 2.66 -12.99 -19.55
C GLU A 77 1.51 -13.81 -20.13
N HIS A 78 0.41 -13.94 -19.39
CA HIS A 78 -0.79 -14.61 -19.90
C HIS A 78 -1.43 -13.82 -21.06
N TYR A 79 -1.61 -12.51 -20.88
CA TYR A 79 -2.13 -11.61 -21.92
C TYR A 79 -1.28 -11.61 -23.20
N ARG A 80 0.04 -11.74 -23.10
CA ARG A 80 0.91 -11.85 -24.28
C ARG A 80 0.65 -13.15 -25.03
N LYS A 81 0.55 -14.28 -24.32
CA LYS A 81 0.28 -15.60 -24.92
C LYS A 81 -1.11 -15.68 -25.54
N SER A 82 -2.11 -15.03 -24.93
CA SER A 82 -3.48 -15.05 -25.45
C SER A 82 -3.60 -14.42 -26.83
N LYS A 83 -2.68 -13.50 -27.20
CA LYS A 83 -2.66 -12.87 -28.54
C LYS A 83 -2.39 -13.87 -29.68
N ASP A 84 -1.73 -14.97 -29.36
CA ASP A 84 -1.42 -16.04 -30.31
C ASP A 84 -2.54 -17.11 -30.38
N ASN A 85 -3.57 -16.99 -29.52
CA ASN A 85 -4.69 -17.91 -29.44
C ASN A 85 -5.99 -17.25 -29.93
N PRO A 86 -6.50 -17.57 -31.14
CA PRO A 86 -7.69 -16.93 -31.69
C PRO A 86 -8.99 -17.24 -30.92
N ASN A 87 -8.96 -18.23 -30.02
CA ASN A 87 -10.12 -18.58 -29.18
C ASN A 87 -10.11 -17.86 -27.83
N GLU A 88 -9.15 -16.97 -27.59
CA GLU A 88 -8.99 -16.26 -26.33
C GLU A 88 -8.98 -14.75 -26.55
N THR A 89 -9.76 -14.03 -25.75
CA THR A 89 -9.76 -12.57 -25.75
C THR A 89 -9.57 -12.10 -24.33
N MET A 90 -8.42 -11.46 -24.09
CA MET A 90 -8.08 -10.87 -22.81
C MET A 90 -8.01 -9.34 -22.94
N ILE A 91 -8.45 -8.66 -21.87
CA ILE A 91 -8.26 -7.23 -21.72
C ILE A 91 -6.81 -6.99 -21.29
N ASP A 92 -6.19 -5.93 -21.82
CA ASP A 92 -4.85 -5.49 -21.39
C ASP A 92 -4.84 -5.25 -19.86
N PRO A 93 -4.00 -5.96 -19.10
CA PRO A 93 -3.89 -5.81 -17.65
C PRO A 93 -3.67 -4.37 -17.19
N ASN A 94 -2.94 -3.55 -17.97
CA ASN A 94 -2.69 -2.14 -17.66
C ASN A 94 -3.97 -1.27 -17.69
N LYS A 95 -5.10 -1.81 -18.13
CA LYS A 95 -6.39 -1.11 -18.16
C LYS A 95 -7.33 -1.52 -17.03
N LEU A 96 -6.95 -2.52 -16.22
CA LEU A 96 -7.82 -3.08 -15.19
C LEU A 96 -7.77 -2.34 -13.85
N TYR A 97 -6.72 -1.55 -13.59
CA TYR A 97 -6.47 -0.92 -12.29
C TYR A 97 -7.65 -0.09 -11.76
N ILE A 98 -8.38 0.63 -12.64
CA ILE A 98 -9.57 1.41 -12.22
C ILE A 98 -10.66 0.49 -11.66
N GLY A 99 -10.94 -0.61 -12.36
CA GLY A 99 -11.93 -1.60 -11.92
C GLY A 99 -11.49 -2.34 -10.66
N ILE A 100 -10.20 -2.67 -10.55
CA ILE A 100 -9.61 -3.28 -9.34
C ILE A 100 -9.75 -2.32 -8.15
N ASN A 101 -9.43 -1.05 -8.32
CA ASN A 101 -9.53 -0.05 -7.25
C ASN A 101 -10.97 0.15 -6.80
N MET A 102 -11.91 0.26 -7.75
CA MET A 102 -13.34 0.39 -7.46
C MET A 102 -13.87 -0.85 -6.74
N SER A 103 -13.58 -2.06 -7.22
CA SER A 103 -14.03 -3.30 -6.60
C SER A 103 -13.50 -3.46 -5.18
N ASN A 104 -12.21 -3.20 -4.95
CA ASN A 104 -11.64 -3.28 -3.60
C ASN A 104 -12.17 -2.19 -2.67
N GLY A 105 -12.45 -1.00 -3.20
CA GLY A 105 -13.11 0.05 -2.46
C GLY A 105 -14.53 -0.34 -2.04
N LEU A 106 -15.33 -0.92 -2.94
CA LEU A 106 -16.65 -1.48 -2.62
C LEU A 106 -16.59 -2.58 -1.55
N ASN A 107 -15.60 -3.47 -1.63
CA ASN A 107 -15.39 -4.50 -0.61
C ASN A 107 -15.12 -3.87 0.76
N MET A 108 -14.31 -2.81 0.82
CA MET A 108 -13.98 -2.13 2.09
C MET A 108 -15.15 -1.35 2.70
N THR A 109 -16.08 -0.85 1.88
CA THR A 109 -17.23 -0.03 2.30
C THR A 109 -18.54 -0.82 2.45
N GLY A 110 -18.49 -2.14 2.27
CA GLY A 110 -19.68 -3.00 2.30
C GLY A 110 -20.68 -2.68 1.17
N GLY A 111 -20.17 -2.34 -0.01
CA GLY A 111 -20.95 -2.09 -1.23
C GLY A 111 -21.29 -0.62 -1.51
N ASN A 112 -20.87 0.33 -0.66
CA ASN A 112 -21.06 1.75 -0.94
C ASN A 112 -19.97 2.26 -1.88
N GLU A 113 -20.35 2.93 -2.96
CA GLU A 113 -19.37 3.42 -3.95
C GLU A 113 -18.40 4.43 -3.31
N PRO A 114 -17.09 4.16 -3.33
CA PRO A 114 -16.09 5.10 -2.84
C PRO A 114 -15.85 6.23 -3.86
N GLU A 115 -15.76 7.46 -3.38
CA GLU A 115 -15.32 8.59 -4.22
C GLU A 115 -13.79 8.54 -4.39
N ILE A 116 -13.34 8.05 -5.55
CA ILE A 116 -11.90 7.98 -5.89
C ILE A 116 -11.49 9.26 -6.62
N GLY A 117 -10.79 10.15 -5.92
CA GLY A 117 -10.16 11.33 -6.49
C GLY A 117 -8.80 11.00 -7.11
N SER A 118 -8.55 11.42 -8.35
CA SER A 118 -7.23 11.27 -8.98
C SER A 118 -6.26 12.34 -8.49
N PHE A 119 -5.02 11.93 -8.21
CA PHE A 119 -3.94 12.88 -7.97
C PHE A 119 -3.41 13.45 -9.29
N PRO A 120 -2.77 14.65 -9.28
CA PRO A 120 -2.09 15.17 -10.45
C PRO A 120 -0.97 14.23 -10.91
N THR A 121 -0.97 13.83 -12.18
CA THR A 121 0.00 12.86 -12.74
C THR A 121 1.46 13.23 -12.47
N LYS A 122 1.81 14.52 -12.54
CA LYS A 122 3.17 15.00 -12.25
C LYS A 122 3.57 14.78 -10.78
N ALA A 123 2.63 14.96 -9.85
CA ALA A 123 2.88 14.75 -8.43
C ALA A 123 3.07 13.26 -8.13
N VAL A 124 2.17 12.40 -8.64
CA VAL A 124 2.28 10.94 -8.50
C VAL A 124 3.62 10.42 -9.04
N LYS A 125 4.01 10.88 -10.23
CA LYS A 125 5.28 10.47 -10.83
C LYS A 125 6.48 10.92 -9.99
N LYS A 126 6.43 12.11 -9.40
CA LYS A 126 7.51 12.65 -8.58
C LYS A 126 7.61 11.97 -7.22
N GLU A 127 6.49 11.74 -6.57
CA GLU A 127 6.43 11.30 -5.17
C GLU A 127 6.43 9.78 -5.00
N PHE A 128 5.83 9.06 -5.96
CA PHE A 128 5.66 7.60 -5.88
C PHE A 128 6.33 6.84 -7.03
N ASN A 129 6.86 7.56 -8.03
CA ASN A 129 7.27 7.01 -9.33
C ASN A 129 6.20 6.19 -10.07
N ALA A 130 4.94 6.31 -9.66
CA ALA A 130 3.79 5.67 -10.31
C ALA A 130 3.37 6.44 -11.58
N ASP A 131 2.63 5.78 -12.45
CA ASP A 131 2.10 6.38 -13.70
C ASP A 131 0.68 6.91 -13.52
N TRP A 132 -0.07 6.36 -12.55
CA TRP A 132 -1.33 6.91 -12.07
C TRP A 132 -1.46 6.70 -10.56
N GLY A 133 -2.21 7.60 -9.90
CA GLY A 133 -2.56 7.43 -8.51
C GLY A 133 -3.78 8.24 -8.13
N GLY A 134 -4.42 7.83 -7.05
CA GLY A 134 -5.58 8.50 -6.48
C GLY A 134 -5.84 8.08 -5.05
N SER A 135 -6.87 8.65 -4.45
CA SER A 135 -7.29 8.26 -3.11
C SER A 135 -8.79 8.34 -2.91
N SER A 136 -9.27 7.58 -1.94
CA SER A 136 -10.64 7.68 -1.42
C SER A 136 -10.60 7.65 0.11
N PHE A 137 -11.48 8.44 0.73
CA PHE A 137 -11.71 8.40 2.17
C PHE A 137 -13.11 7.85 2.45
N PHE A 138 -13.25 6.92 3.38
CA PHE A 138 -14.51 6.21 3.61
C PHE A 138 -14.63 5.68 5.04
N ALA A 139 -15.84 5.26 5.40
CA ALA A 139 -16.08 4.46 6.59
C ALA A 139 -16.03 2.97 6.23
N PHE A 140 -15.43 2.16 7.11
CA PHE A 140 -15.39 0.71 6.91
C PHE A 140 -16.73 0.06 7.22
N ASN A 141 -17.09 -0.95 6.43
CA ASN A 141 -18.22 -1.83 6.70
C ASN A 141 -17.91 -3.26 6.21
N CYS A 142 -16.76 -3.79 6.64
CA CYS A 142 -16.19 -5.05 6.16
C CYS A 142 -15.30 -5.72 7.23
N GLU A 143 -14.88 -6.96 6.99
CA GLU A 143 -13.95 -7.67 7.87
C GLU A 143 -12.52 -7.12 7.75
N PHE A 144 -12.11 -6.67 6.57
CA PHE A 144 -10.81 -6.00 6.38
C PHE A 144 -10.65 -4.83 7.38
N GLY A 145 -11.64 -3.94 7.47
CA GLY A 145 -11.61 -2.80 8.38
C GLY A 145 -11.88 -3.10 9.85
N LYS A 146 -12.10 -4.37 10.23
CA LYS A 146 -12.58 -4.71 11.58
C LYS A 146 -11.71 -4.13 12.69
N GLY A 147 -12.35 -3.37 13.59
CA GLY A 147 -11.70 -2.63 14.68
C GLY A 147 -11.37 -1.17 14.35
N TRP A 148 -11.62 -0.73 13.11
CA TRP A 148 -11.37 0.62 12.62
C TRP A 148 -12.62 1.21 11.99
N LYS A 149 -12.85 2.51 12.21
CA LYS A 149 -14.03 3.22 11.69
C LYS A 149 -13.79 3.83 10.32
N PHE A 150 -12.62 4.43 10.11
CA PHE A 150 -12.31 5.23 8.93
C PHE A 150 -11.10 4.69 8.20
N GLY A 151 -11.17 4.71 6.88
CA GLY A 151 -10.09 4.34 5.98
C GLY A 151 -9.80 5.46 4.99
N GLN A 152 -8.52 5.62 4.66
CA GLN A 152 -8.10 6.29 3.44
C GLN A 152 -7.28 5.31 2.62
N ALA A 153 -7.76 4.98 1.42
CA ALA A 153 -7.03 4.17 0.47
C ALA A 153 -6.26 5.09 -0.49
N VAL A 154 -4.98 4.84 -0.65
CA VAL A 154 -4.14 5.39 -1.72
C VAL A 154 -3.91 4.30 -2.74
N TYR A 155 -4.36 4.55 -3.97
CA TYR A 155 -4.25 3.64 -5.09
C TYR A 155 -3.10 4.10 -5.97
N LEU A 156 -2.20 3.18 -6.35
CA LEU A 156 -1.07 3.48 -7.23
C LEU A 156 -1.00 2.43 -8.33
N HIS A 157 -0.79 2.89 -9.56
CA HIS A 157 -0.62 2.04 -10.74
C HIS A 157 0.71 2.38 -11.43
N LYS A 158 1.50 1.35 -11.73
CA LYS A 158 2.69 1.45 -12.56
C LYS A 158 2.57 0.50 -13.74
N ILE A 159 2.67 1.06 -14.94
CA ILE A 159 2.58 0.34 -16.20
C ILE A 159 3.59 -0.81 -16.20
N ASP A 160 3.12 -1.96 -16.66
CA ASP A 160 3.84 -3.24 -16.78
C ASP A 160 4.46 -3.79 -15.49
N THR A 161 4.10 -3.22 -14.33
CA THR A 161 4.76 -3.51 -13.06
C THR A 161 3.78 -4.08 -12.02
N ALA A 162 2.95 -3.25 -11.39
CA ALA A 162 2.02 -3.66 -10.34
C ALA A 162 0.96 -2.58 -10.08
N ASP A 163 -0.13 -3.01 -9.44
CA ASP A 163 -1.06 -2.15 -8.73
C ASP A 163 -0.82 -2.25 -7.22
N VAL A 164 -1.05 -1.15 -6.51
CA VAL A 164 -0.90 -1.08 -5.05
C VAL A 164 -2.09 -0.36 -4.44
N ILE A 165 -2.56 -0.89 -3.31
CA ILE A 165 -3.50 -0.20 -2.42
C ILE A 165 -2.84 -0.08 -1.05
N VAL A 166 -2.59 1.16 -0.63
CA VAL A 166 -2.13 1.47 0.74
C VAL A 166 -3.33 1.98 1.52
N THR A 167 -3.77 1.24 2.54
CA THR A 167 -4.93 1.60 3.34
C THR A 167 -4.50 2.07 4.72
N PHE A 168 -4.73 3.35 5.01
CA PHE A 168 -4.53 3.99 6.30
C PHE A 168 -5.81 3.90 7.11
N MET A 169 -5.72 3.45 8.36
CA MET A 169 -6.89 3.05 9.15
C MET A 169 -6.84 3.74 10.51
N SER A 170 -7.88 4.51 10.84
CA SER A 170 -7.99 5.20 12.13
C SER A 170 -9.41 5.16 12.69
N ASN A 171 -9.55 5.53 13.96
CA ASN A 171 -10.85 5.71 14.63
C ASN A 171 -11.22 7.18 14.83
N ASP A 172 -10.32 8.10 14.48
CA ASP A 172 -10.48 9.54 14.60
C ASP A 172 -10.43 10.16 13.21
N LYS A 173 -11.58 10.65 12.73
CA LYS A 173 -11.70 11.29 11.41
C LYS A 173 -10.96 12.62 11.36
N VAL A 174 -10.91 13.37 12.46
CA VAL A 174 -10.29 14.71 12.50
C VAL A 174 -8.78 14.60 12.40
N LYS A 175 -8.19 13.62 13.09
CA LYS A 175 -6.73 13.39 13.11
C LYS A 175 -6.23 12.49 11.97
N HIS A 176 -7.13 11.99 11.11
CA HIS A 176 -6.78 10.95 10.15
C HIS A 176 -5.63 11.38 9.22
N SER A 177 -5.74 12.58 8.63
CA SER A 177 -4.70 13.10 7.74
C SER A 177 -3.35 13.25 8.45
N ASP A 178 -3.34 13.87 9.65
CA ASP A 178 -2.11 14.09 10.41
C ASP A 178 -1.39 12.77 10.78
N LEU A 179 -2.17 11.71 11.02
CA LEU A 179 -1.62 10.39 11.32
C LEU A 179 -0.98 9.73 10.10
N MET A 180 -1.43 10.06 8.89
CA MET A 180 -0.91 9.49 7.64
C MET A 180 0.48 10.02 7.30
N ASP A 181 0.79 11.27 7.63
CA ASP A 181 1.98 12.01 7.18
C ASP A 181 3.27 11.18 7.27
N ALA A 182 3.50 10.56 8.42
CA ALA A 182 4.72 9.80 8.67
C ALA A 182 4.85 8.56 7.76
N ALA A 183 3.73 7.93 7.39
CA ALA A 183 3.71 6.67 6.65
C ALA A 183 3.32 6.82 5.17
N PHE A 184 2.97 8.04 4.73
CA PHE A 184 2.37 8.30 3.42
C PHE A 184 3.28 7.87 2.26
N HIS A 185 4.58 8.13 2.37
CA HIS A 185 5.58 7.76 1.37
C HIS A 185 6.39 6.50 1.71
N SER A 186 5.94 5.71 2.70
CA SER A 186 6.67 4.50 3.13
C SER A 186 6.78 3.43 2.04
N LEU A 187 5.89 3.43 1.05
CA LEU A 187 5.94 2.51 -0.08
C LEU A 187 5.83 3.28 -1.39
N THR A 188 6.79 3.07 -2.28
CA THR A 188 6.88 3.74 -3.59
C THR A 188 7.44 2.77 -4.63
N PHE A 189 7.25 3.07 -5.91
CA PHE A 189 7.97 2.36 -6.97
C PHE A 189 9.44 2.79 -7.00
N LYS A 190 10.34 1.85 -7.31
CA LYS A 190 11.78 2.07 -7.48
C LYS A 190 12.07 3.01 -8.65
#